data_AF-A0A7X8QSD9-F1
#
_entry.id   AF-A0A7X8QSD9-F1
#
_cell.length_a   1.000
_cell.length_b   1.000
_cell.length_c   1.000
_cell.angle_alpha   90.00
_cell.angle_beta   90.00
_cell.angle_gamma   90.00
#
_symmetry.space_group_name_H-M   'P 1'
#
loop_
_entity.id
_entity.type
_entity.pdbx_description
1 polymer ?
#
loop_
_entity_poly.entity_id
_entity_poly.type
_entity_poly.pdbx_seq_one_letter_code
_entity_poly.pdbx_strand_id
1 'polypeptide(L)'
;MIRKWGPVNVLDMGATGDGQTDDTDAIQRAINFVYDRGGGTVYFPFTPKGYRIAKPAAESINGFPCRSQLYIPCEPGNVDGWRNLCLEGEMPVRQLYDYQMRAPGQCRTWPATEFPLRINNCVLFSDWEAPENTDDPNARPWSLISVLGGSGLPFGIENLTLRNLEFRVVLNTDKMYPTSSAANFADASRLIVEHCHFGLTKNTCSYTEQKELQANPSYCAGLIASADQSDHQALRSVGVQGFKYGFVFGEHIMADYLYAHNCEEAVVFHDSSHFSHIFHIVAQHNSKIISALRQPTFGLKPSHNIYFRVDVVNFEPGGCPADYKLTHAVYDPDHRMHARIGYHSGSPCSTAAFPIEGGRYVVLEKTV
;
A
#
# COMPACT_ATOMS: atom_id res chain seq x y z
N MET A 1 -1.18 -3.16 -39.52
CA MET A 1 -1.82 -4.31 -38.81
C MET A 1 -2.42 -3.77 -37.53
N ILE A 2 -3.75 -3.72 -37.39
CA ILE A 2 -4.40 -3.30 -36.15
C ILE A 2 -4.38 -4.52 -35.22
N ARG A 3 -3.54 -4.51 -34.17
CA ARG A 3 -3.53 -5.59 -33.16
C ARG A 3 -4.85 -5.51 -32.37
N LYS A 4 -5.76 -6.45 -32.63
CA LYS A 4 -7.11 -6.53 -32.08
C LYS A 4 -7.14 -7.45 -30.86
N TRP A 5 -6.36 -7.15 -29.82
CA TRP A 5 -6.34 -7.95 -28.60
C TRP A 5 -7.11 -7.22 -27.50
N GLY A 6 -8.20 -7.84 -27.03
CA GLY A 6 -8.94 -7.36 -25.85
C GLY A 6 -8.22 -7.69 -24.54
N PRO A 7 -8.83 -7.34 -23.39
CA PRO A 7 -8.36 -7.77 -22.07
C PRO A 7 -8.23 -9.29 -21.98
N VAL A 8 -7.29 -9.78 -21.18
CA VAL A 8 -7.11 -11.20 -20.89
C VAL A 8 -7.78 -11.50 -19.56
N ASN A 9 -8.84 -12.30 -19.59
CA ASN A 9 -9.55 -12.72 -18.39
C ASN A 9 -8.76 -13.81 -17.67
N VAL A 10 -8.52 -13.66 -16.37
CA VAL A 10 -7.81 -14.65 -15.57
C VAL A 10 -8.53 -16.01 -15.50
N LEU A 11 -9.85 -16.04 -15.63
CA LEU A 11 -10.63 -17.27 -15.68
C LEU A 11 -10.31 -18.08 -16.95
N ASP A 12 -10.08 -17.42 -18.08
CA ASP A 12 -9.67 -18.06 -19.33
C ASP A 12 -8.24 -18.63 -19.26
N MET A 13 -7.44 -18.14 -18.30
CA MET A 13 -6.08 -18.62 -18.01
C MET A 13 -6.05 -19.72 -16.94
N GLY A 14 -7.23 -20.14 -16.46
CA GLY A 14 -7.43 -21.26 -15.55
C GLY A 14 -7.55 -20.88 -14.06
N ALA A 15 -7.72 -19.60 -13.73
CA ALA A 15 -8.07 -19.22 -12.37
C ALA A 15 -9.52 -19.61 -12.07
N THR A 16 -9.83 -19.99 -10.84
CA THR A 16 -11.21 -20.33 -10.43
C THR A 16 -11.86 -19.21 -9.64
N GLY A 17 -11.09 -18.46 -8.84
CA GLY A 17 -11.62 -17.45 -7.92
C GLY A 17 -12.61 -18.03 -6.90
N ASP A 18 -12.46 -19.31 -6.54
CA ASP A 18 -13.32 -20.00 -5.57
C ASP A 18 -12.85 -19.83 -4.11
N GLY A 19 -11.78 -19.06 -3.90
CA GLY A 19 -11.14 -18.83 -2.60
C GLY A 19 -10.46 -20.04 -1.96
N GLN A 20 -10.28 -21.15 -2.70
CA GLN A 20 -9.67 -22.40 -2.20
C GLN A 20 -8.57 -22.90 -3.13
N THR A 21 -8.85 -22.95 -4.43
CA THR A 21 -7.89 -23.32 -5.47
C THR A 21 -6.77 -22.29 -5.52
N ASP A 22 -5.52 -22.76 -5.61
CA ASP A 22 -4.37 -21.86 -5.77
C ASP A 22 -4.36 -21.27 -7.21
N ASP A 23 -4.72 -19.99 -7.32
CA ASP A 23 -4.81 -19.26 -8.58
C ASP A 23 -3.46 -18.62 -8.98
N THR A 24 -2.39 -18.78 -8.17
CA THR A 24 -1.09 -18.13 -8.38
C THR A 24 -0.56 -18.33 -9.80
N ASP A 25 -0.48 -19.59 -10.25
CA ASP A 25 0.11 -19.91 -11.55
C ASP A 25 -0.78 -19.43 -12.71
N ALA A 26 -2.11 -19.45 -12.54
CA ALA A 26 -3.05 -19.00 -13.57
C ALA A 26 -3.00 -17.49 -13.77
N ILE A 27 -2.95 -16.73 -12.67
CA ILE A 27 -2.83 -15.28 -12.70
C ILE A 27 -1.46 -14.87 -13.23
N GLN A 28 -0.37 -15.53 -12.80
CA GLN A 28 0.96 -15.23 -13.35
C GLN A 28 1.05 -15.53 -14.85
N ARG A 29 0.40 -16.61 -15.34
CA ARG A 29 0.29 -16.88 -16.78
C ARG A 29 -0.44 -15.75 -17.53
N ALA A 30 -1.51 -15.20 -16.96
CA ALA A 30 -2.23 -14.07 -17.56
C ALA A 30 -1.33 -12.83 -17.67
N ILE A 31 -0.59 -12.50 -16.60
CA ILE A 31 0.35 -11.38 -16.56
C ILE A 31 1.45 -11.58 -17.62
N ASN A 32 2.10 -12.74 -17.64
CA ASN A 32 3.17 -13.04 -18.59
C ASN A 32 2.67 -12.99 -20.03
N PHE A 33 1.50 -13.56 -20.32
CA PHE A 33 0.92 -13.54 -21.66
C PHE A 33 0.62 -12.11 -22.14
N VAL A 34 0.08 -11.25 -21.27
CA VAL A 34 -0.16 -9.84 -21.61
C VAL A 34 1.16 -9.08 -21.80
N TYR A 35 2.18 -9.36 -20.97
CA TYR A 35 3.51 -8.78 -21.15
C TYR A 35 4.14 -9.18 -22.50
N ASP A 36 4.19 -10.48 -22.79
CA ASP A 36 4.85 -11.06 -23.98
C ASP A 36 4.22 -10.58 -25.30
N ARG A 37 2.91 -10.32 -25.30
CA ARG A 37 2.21 -9.81 -26.50
C ARG A 37 2.38 -8.30 -26.73
N GLY A 38 3.13 -7.59 -25.87
CA GLY A 38 3.39 -6.16 -26.01
C GLY A 38 2.67 -5.26 -24.99
N GLY A 39 2.03 -5.82 -23.96
CA GLY A 39 1.24 -5.10 -22.97
C GLY A 39 -0.29 -5.26 -23.13
N GLY A 40 -1.02 -4.50 -22.32
CA GLY A 40 -2.49 -4.48 -22.27
C GLY A 40 -3.05 -4.76 -20.88
N THR A 41 -4.30 -5.24 -20.83
CA THR A 41 -5.04 -5.44 -19.58
C THR A 41 -5.17 -6.92 -19.22
N VAL A 42 -4.84 -7.26 -17.98
CA VAL A 42 -5.28 -8.47 -17.28
C VAL A 42 -6.56 -8.11 -16.51
N TYR A 43 -7.64 -8.82 -16.79
CA TYR A 43 -8.97 -8.56 -16.25
C TYR A 43 -9.35 -9.60 -15.20
N PHE A 44 -9.85 -9.12 -14.07
CA PHE A 44 -10.29 -9.92 -12.92
C PHE A 44 -11.80 -9.76 -12.72
N PRO A 45 -12.62 -10.73 -13.21
CA PRO A 45 -14.02 -10.82 -12.84
C PRO A 45 -14.21 -10.85 -11.33
N PHE A 46 -15.34 -10.35 -10.86
CA PHE A 46 -15.72 -10.51 -9.48
C PHE A 46 -16.08 -11.95 -9.17
N THR A 47 -15.52 -12.47 -8.08
CA THR A 47 -15.97 -13.72 -7.48
C THR A 47 -16.28 -13.51 -6.00
N PRO A 48 -17.34 -14.12 -5.44
CA PRO A 48 -17.73 -13.89 -4.04
C PRO A 48 -16.68 -14.29 -3.00
N LYS A 49 -15.70 -15.12 -3.38
CA LYS A 49 -14.67 -15.65 -2.50
C LYS A 49 -13.26 -15.13 -2.81
N GLY A 50 -13.09 -14.41 -3.91
CA GLY A 50 -11.80 -13.89 -4.35
C GLY A 50 -10.84 -14.95 -4.91
N TYR A 51 -9.69 -14.48 -5.35
CA TYR A 51 -8.61 -15.28 -5.93
C TYR A 51 -7.55 -15.57 -4.88
N ARG A 52 -7.27 -16.85 -4.63
CA ARG A 52 -6.31 -17.27 -3.61
C ARG A 52 -4.91 -17.39 -4.21
N ILE A 53 -3.94 -16.72 -3.59
CA ILE A 53 -2.52 -16.73 -3.98
C ILE A 53 -1.73 -17.45 -2.88
N ALA A 54 -1.36 -18.71 -3.10
CA ALA A 54 -0.92 -19.60 -2.02
C ALA A 54 0.60 -19.76 -1.86
N LYS A 55 1.40 -19.25 -2.80
CA LYS A 55 2.85 -19.49 -2.82
C LYS A 55 3.62 -18.35 -3.50
N PRO A 56 4.91 -18.18 -3.18
CA PRO A 56 5.79 -17.31 -3.94
C PRO A 56 5.96 -17.85 -5.36
N ALA A 57 5.96 -16.96 -6.36
CA ALA A 57 6.32 -17.32 -7.73
C ALA A 57 7.82 -17.65 -7.84
N ALA A 58 8.68 -16.84 -7.21
CA ALA A 58 10.11 -17.09 -7.08
C ALA A 58 10.80 -16.16 -6.07
N GLU A 59 11.97 -16.56 -5.57
CA GLU A 59 12.89 -15.65 -4.88
C GLU A 59 13.58 -14.70 -5.87
N SER A 60 13.96 -15.19 -7.06
CA SER A 60 14.57 -14.43 -8.13
C SER A 60 14.10 -14.91 -9.51
N ILE A 61 14.09 -14.01 -10.49
CA ILE A 61 13.78 -14.29 -11.90
C ILE A 61 14.93 -13.73 -12.73
N ASN A 62 15.58 -14.56 -13.56
CA ASN A 62 16.70 -14.14 -14.42
C ASN A 62 17.84 -13.42 -13.66
N GLY A 63 18.12 -13.83 -12.43
CA GLY A 63 19.13 -13.20 -11.58
C GLY A 63 18.68 -11.93 -10.85
N PHE A 64 17.47 -11.43 -11.13
CA PHE A 64 16.87 -10.28 -10.45
C PHE A 64 16.07 -10.72 -9.23
N PRO A 65 16.21 -10.01 -8.09
CA PRO A 65 15.43 -10.34 -6.89
C PRO A 65 13.94 -10.08 -7.14
N CYS A 66 13.13 -11.11 -6.95
CA CYS A 66 11.67 -11.07 -7.09
C CYS A 66 11.02 -10.95 -5.72
N ARG A 67 11.20 -11.99 -4.87
CA ARG A 67 10.56 -12.14 -3.55
C ARG A 67 9.06 -11.80 -3.58
N SER A 68 8.33 -12.46 -4.47
CA SER A 68 6.91 -12.15 -4.65
C SER A 68 6.05 -13.34 -5.02
N GLN A 69 4.78 -13.29 -4.64
CA GLN A 69 3.79 -14.31 -5.04
C GLN A 69 3.28 -14.11 -6.46
N LEU A 70 3.15 -12.87 -6.89
CA LEU A 70 2.93 -12.46 -8.27
C LEU A 70 3.97 -11.42 -8.65
N TYR A 71 4.53 -11.52 -9.84
CA TYR A 71 5.47 -10.51 -10.33
C TYR A 71 5.01 -9.92 -11.64
N ILE A 72 5.28 -8.64 -11.82
CA ILE A 72 5.20 -7.98 -13.10
C ILE A 72 6.54 -8.16 -13.80
N PRO A 73 6.57 -8.82 -14.97
CA PRO A 73 7.81 -9.00 -15.72
C PRO A 73 8.40 -7.65 -16.12
N CYS A 74 9.72 -7.62 -16.17
CA CYS A 74 10.51 -6.51 -16.63
C CYS A 74 11.79 -7.10 -17.23
N GLU A 75 12.35 -6.44 -18.26
CA GLU A 75 13.69 -6.71 -18.77
C GLU A 75 14.61 -5.53 -18.39
N PRO A 76 15.28 -5.59 -17.24
CA PRO A 76 16.12 -4.49 -16.75
C PRO A 76 17.18 -4.09 -17.79
N GLY A 77 17.21 -2.80 -18.15
CA GLY A 77 18.16 -2.26 -19.12
C GLY A 77 17.76 -2.40 -20.60
N ASN A 78 16.64 -3.04 -20.93
CA ASN A 78 16.11 -3.11 -22.29
C ASN A 78 14.98 -2.08 -22.51
N VAL A 79 15.34 -0.87 -22.92
CA VAL A 79 14.38 0.23 -23.14
C VAL A 79 13.39 -0.05 -24.29
N ASP A 80 13.78 -0.85 -25.28
CA ASP A 80 12.90 -1.29 -26.37
C ASP A 80 11.93 -2.41 -25.91
N GLY A 81 12.21 -2.99 -24.75
CA GLY A 81 11.45 -4.05 -24.08
C GLY A 81 10.30 -3.53 -23.21
N TRP A 82 10.13 -2.22 -23.05
CA TRP A 82 9.12 -1.67 -22.16
C TRP A 82 7.69 -2.00 -22.58
N ARG A 83 6.86 -2.33 -21.59
CA ARG A 83 5.45 -2.72 -21.78
C ARG A 83 4.58 -1.92 -20.83
N ASN A 84 3.38 -1.60 -21.30
CA ASN A 84 2.33 -1.01 -20.48
C ASN A 84 1.38 -2.12 -20.02
N LEU A 85 1.22 -2.26 -18.71
CA LEU A 85 0.38 -3.30 -18.11
C LEU A 85 -0.69 -2.69 -17.22
N CYS A 86 -1.91 -3.19 -17.36
CA CYS A 86 -3.01 -2.86 -16.48
C CYS A 86 -3.55 -4.14 -15.83
N LEU A 87 -3.73 -4.12 -14.51
CA LEU A 87 -4.49 -5.12 -13.78
C LEU A 87 -5.78 -4.46 -13.32
N GLU A 88 -6.92 -4.98 -13.79
CA GLU A 88 -8.21 -4.32 -13.63
C GLU A 88 -9.26 -5.29 -13.06
N GLY A 89 -9.83 -4.92 -11.92
CA GLY A 89 -11.01 -5.59 -11.36
C GLY A 89 -12.31 -5.08 -11.99
N GLU A 90 -13.33 -5.94 -11.96
CA GLU A 90 -14.65 -5.70 -12.55
C GLU A 90 -15.34 -4.43 -12.05
N MET A 91 -15.15 -4.05 -10.78
CA MET A 91 -15.85 -2.90 -10.20
C MET A 91 -15.02 -2.17 -9.14
N PRO A 92 -15.22 -0.85 -8.96
CA PRO A 92 -14.47 -0.06 -7.98
C PRO A 92 -14.48 -0.67 -6.60
N VAL A 93 -13.31 -0.65 -5.95
CA VAL A 93 -13.18 -1.12 -4.58
C VAL A 93 -14.01 -0.22 -3.67
N ARG A 94 -14.89 -0.85 -2.90
CA ARG A 94 -15.48 -0.22 -1.73
C ARG A 94 -14.37 -0.05 -0.70
N GLN A 95 -14.11 1.20 -0.33
CA GLN A 95 -13.12 1.49 0.69
C GLN A 95 -13.48 0.83 2.03
N LEU A 96 -12.45 0.40 2.75
CA LEU A 96 -12.49 -0.05 4.15
C LEU A 96 -12.89 1.14 5.04
N TYR A 97 -14.17 1.50 5.01
CA TYR A 97 -14.71 2.68 5.68
C TYR A 97 -15.14 2.31 7.09
N ASP A 98 -14.15 2.28 7.97
CA ASP A 98 -14.29 1.78 9.31
C ASP A 98 -13.99 2.91 10.30
N TYR A 99 -14.93 3.87 10.34
CA TYR A 99 -14.79 5.14 11.04
C TYR A 99 -14.92 4.94 12.56
N GLN A 100 -13.78 5.06 13.27
CA GLN A 100 -13.63 5.06 14.73
C GLN A 100 -13.87 3.72 15.43
N MET A 101 -12.94 3.33 16.30
CA MET A 101 -13.22 2.32 17.31
C MET A 101 -13.99 2.96 18.45
N ARG A 102 -15.08 2.31 18.88
CA ARG A 102 -15.90 2.76 20.01
C ARG A 102 -16.21 1.63 20.96
N ALA A 103 -16.02 1.92 22.24
CA ALA A 103 -16.40 1.02 23.32
C ALA A 103 -17.93 0.98 23.51
N PRO A 104 -18.51 -0.16 23.95
CA PRO A 104 -19.90 -0.26 24.36
C PRO A 104 -20.24 0.82 25.39
N GLY A 105 -21.29 1.60 25.13
CA GLY A 105 -21.76 2.63 26.05
C GLY A 105 -21.05 3.99 25.98
N GLN A 106 -20.01 4.14 25.15
CA GLN A 106 -19.33 5.43 24.92
C GLN A 106 -20.27 6.48 24.27
N CYS A 107 -21.25 6.02 23.49
CA CYS A 107 -22.36 6.85 23.02
C CYS A 107 -23.66 6.07 23.24
N ARG A 108 -24.62 6.65 24.00
CA ARG A 108 -25.88 5.98 24.39
C ARG A 108 -26.75 5.50 23.23
N THR A 109 -26.44 5.91 21.99
CA THR A 109 -27.23 5.63 20.78
C THR A 109 -26.52 4.72 19.77
N TRP A 110 -25.26 4.35 19.95
CA TRP A 110 -24.49 3.59 18.95
C TRP A 110 -23.99 2.26 19.52
N PRO A 111 -24.10 1.15 18.77
CA PRO A 111 -23.54 -0.15 19.18
C PRO A 111 -22.01 -0.10 19.22
N ALA A 112 -21.40 -1.13 19.83
CA ALA A 112 -19.97 -1.35 19.74
C ALA A 112 -19.56 -1.45 18.27
N THR A 113 -18.34 -1.01 17.98
CA THR A 113 -17.91 -0.96 16.58
C THR A 113 -17.43 -2.33 16.11
N GLU A 114 -18.04 -2.82 15.03
CA GLU A 114 -17.67 -4.03 14.32
C GLU A 114 -17.44 -3.73 12.85
N PHE A 115 -16.30 -4.20 12.35
CA PHE A 115 -15.86 -3.91 11.00
C PHE A 115 -15.55 -5.21 10.24
N PRO A 116 -16.59 -5.94 9.78
CA PRO A 116 -16.37 -7.17 9.03
C PRO A 116 -15.72 -6.85 7.69
N LEU A 117 -14.70 -7.64 7.31
CA LEU A 117 -14.18 -7.61 5.94
C LEU A 117 -15.29 -8.02 4.99
N ARG A 118 -15.71 -7.09 4.13
CA ARG A 118 -16.77 -7.33 3.17
C ARG A 118 -16.23 -8.11 1.97
N ILE A 119 -17.12 -8.88 1.34
CA ILE A 119 -16.86 -9.74 0.18
C ILE A 119 -17.31 -9.10 -1.14
N ASN A 120 -17.25 -7.77 -1.21
CA ASN A 120 -17.89 -6.99 -2.29
C ASN A 120 -16.88 -6.45 -3.32
N ASN A 121 -15.59 -6.75 -3.15
CA ASN A 121 -14.51 -6.25 -3.98
C ASN A 121 -13.92 -7.39 -4.83
N CYS A 122 -13.27 -7.08 -5.94
CA CYS A 122 -12.38 -8.04 -6.61
C CYS A 122 -11.10 -8.20 -5.77
N VAL A 123 -11.04 -9.29 -5.01
CA VAL A 123 -9.97 -9.55 -4.03
C VAL A 123 -8.98 -10.57 -4.56
N LEU A 124 -7.70 -10.24 -4.51
CA LEU A 124 -6.59 -11.21 -4.51
C LEU A 124 -6.09 -11.31 -3.08
N PHE A 125 -6.11 -12.51 -2.50
CA PHE A 125 -5.66 -12.69 -1.13
C PHE A 125 -4.63 -13.79 -1.01
N SER A 126 -3.68 -13.57 -0.12
CA SER A 126 -2.67 -14.54 0.26
C SER A 126 -3.02 -15.19 1.60
N ASP A 127 -2.82 -16.49 1.67
CA ASP A 127 -2.76 -17.26 2.92
C ASP A 127 -1.35 -17.80 3.20
N TRP A 128 -0.36 -17.33 2.42
CA TRP A 128 1.04 -17.68 2.58
C TRP A 128 1.74 -16.68 3.51
N GLU A 129 2.30 -17.17 4.61
CA GLU A 129 3.08 -16.36 5.54
C GLU A 129 4.54 -16.33 5.09
N ALA A 130 5.05 -15.14 4.79
CA ALA A 130 6.44 -14.96 4.43
C ALA A 130 7.35 -15.13 5.66
N PRO A 131 8.62 -15.54 5.45
CA PRO A 131 9.64 -15.42 6.49
C PRO A 131 9.72 -14.00 7.03
N GLU A 132 9.90 -13.87 8.34
CA GLU A 132 10.11 -12.57 8.97
C GLU A 132 11.40 -11.92 8.47
N ASN A 133 11.35 -10.62 8.22
CA ASN A 133 12.52 -9.82 7.91
C ASN A 133 12.77 -8.84 9.06
N THR A 134 13.48 -9.29 10.09
CA THR A 134 13.79 -8.50 11.29
C THR A 134 15.18 -7.87 11.23
N ASP A 135 16.12 -8.53 10.55
CA ASP A 135 17.56 -8.26 10.71
C ASP A 135 18.13 -7.36 9.61
N ASP A 136 17.51 -7.36 8.42
CA ASP A 136 17.94 -6.55 7.29
C ASP A 136 16.78 -5.69 6.76
N PRO A 137 16.59 -4.46 7.31
CA PRO A 137 15.59 -3.54 6.79
C PRO A 137 15.76 -3.25 5.30
N ASN A 138 17.01 -3.25 4.81
CA ASN A 138 17.35 -2.89 3.44
C ASN A 138 17.06 -4.04 2.45
N ALA A 139 16.82 -5.26 2.94
CA ALA A 139 16.45 -6.36 2.08
C ALA A 139 15.16 -6.06 1.31
N ARG A 140 15.09 -6.52 0.06
CA ARG A 140 13.85 -6.49 -0.72
C ARG A 140 12.77 -7.28 0.05
N PRO A 141 11.57 -6.69 0.30
CA PRO A 141 10.55 -7.35 1.08
C PRO A 141 9.86 -8.46 0.28
N TRP A 142 9.44 -9.52 0.98
CA TRP A 142 8.43 -10.42 0.43
C TRP A 142 7.13 -9.65 0.20
N SER A 143 6.54 -9.80 -0.98
CA SER A 143 5.33 -9.07 -1.37
C SER A 143 4.29 -9.97 -2.04
N LEU A 144 3.00 -9.74 -1.83
CA LEU A 144 1.95 -10.42 -2.60
C LEU A 144 2.14 -10.13 -4.09
N ILE A 145 2.36 -8.87 -4.46
CA ILE A 145 2.69 -8.49 -5.84
C ILE A 145 3.86 -7.52 -5.90
N SER A 146 4.73 -7.65 -6.90
CA SER A 146 5.83 -6.70 -7.12
C SER A 146 6.27 -6.59 -8.57
N VAL A 147 6.98 -5.51 -8.92
CA VAL A 147 7.71 -5.40 -10.19
C VAL A 147 9.11 -6.00 -10.01
N LEU A 148 9.58 -6.83 -10.93
CA LEU A 148 10.95 -7.37 -10.85
C LEU A 148 11.98 -6.23 -10.80
N GLY A 149 12.86 -6.25 -9.79
CA GLY A 149 13.80 -5.15 -9.56
C GLY A 149 15.18 -5.32 -10.19
N GLY A 150 16.05 -4.32 -10.02
CA GLY A 150 17.51 -4.50 -10.14
C GLY A 150 18.27 -3.74 -11.25
N SER A 151 17.74 -2.69 -11.87
CA SER A 151 18.48 -1.94 -12.92
C SER A 151 19.31 -0.74 -12.44
N GLY A 152 19.27 -0.32 -11.17
CA GLY A 152 19.99 0.88 -10.71
C GLY A 152 19.50 2.22 -11.29
N LEU A 153 18.62 2.17 -12.30
CA LEU A 153 17.72 3.23 -12.77
C LEU A 153 16.35 2.56 -12.98
N PRO A 154 15.27 2.98 -12.30
CA PRO A 154 14.01 2.21 -12.19
C PRO A 154 13.12 2.29 -13.44
N PHE A 155 13.72 2.18 -14.62
CA PHE A 155 13.00 2.17 -15.89
C PHE A 155 12.69 0.73 -16.35
N GLY A 156 12.15 -0.09 -15.46
CA GLY A 156 11.87 -1.50 -15.74
C GLY A 156 10.54 -1.74 -16.47
N ILE A 157 9.54 -0.92 -16.16
CA ILE A 157 8.20 -0.94 -16.76
C ILE A 157 7.80 0.49 -17.06
N GLU A 158 7.41 0.76 -18.31
CA GLU A 158 6.99 2.09 -18.76
C GLU A 158 5.75 2.57 -18.01
N ASN A 159 4.73 1.71 -17.84
CA ASN A 159 3.56 2.04 -17.04
C ASN A 159 2.88 0.79 -16.45
N LEU A 160 2.78 0.75 -15.13
CA LEU A 160 1.94 -0.18 -14.40
C LEU A 160 0.68 0.55 -13.92
N THR A 161 -0.49 0.04 -14.29
CA THR A 161 -1.78 0.53 -13.82
C THR A 161 -2.50 -0.55 -13.00
N LEU A 162 -2.92 -0.21 -11.78
CA LEU A 162 -3.81 -1.02 -10.97
C LEU A 162 -5.15 -0.31 -10.81
N ARG A 163 -6.24 -1.02 -11.10
CA ARG A 163 -7.60 -0.47 -10.98
C ARG A 163 -8.52 -1.46 -10.31
N ASN A 164 -9.36 -0.96 -9.40
CA ASN A 164 -10.52 -1.72 -8.92
C ASN A 164 -10.17 -3.07 -8.25
N LEU A 165 -8.98 -3.17 -7.64
CA LEU A 165 -8.47 -4.40 -7.03
C LEU A 165 -8.16 -4.20 -5.55
N GLU A 166 -8.51 -5.20 -4.75
CA GLU A 166 -8.09 -5.29 -3.35
C GLU A 166 -7.08 -6.44 -3.18
N PHE A 167 -5.95 -6.13 -2.54
CA PHE A 167 -4.88 -7.08 -2.23
C PHE A 167 -4.86 -7.32 -0.73
N ARG A 168 -5.03 -8.58 -0.30
CA ARG A 168 -5.02 -8.95 1.13
C ARG A 168 -3.86 -9.88 1.46
N VAL A 169 -2.99 -9.42 2.35
CA VAL A 169 -1.89 -10.23 2.90
C VAL A 169 -2.37 -10.99 4.13
N VAL A 170 -1.86 -12.20 4.34
CA VAL A 170 -2.21 -12.99 5.52
C VAL A 170 -1.84 -12.25 6.82
N LEU A 171 -2.78 -12.24 7.77
CA LEU A 171 -2.47 -11.89 9.16
C LEU A 171 -2.45 -13.16 10.01
N ASN A 172 -1.28 -13.50 10.53
CA ASN A 172 -1.14 -14.55 11.54
C ASN A 172 -1.77 -14.05 12.85
N THR A 173 -2.80 -14.76 13.35
CA THR A 173 -3.57 -14.33 14.53
C THR A 173 -2.86 -14.59 15.86
N ASP A 174 -1.78 -15.36 15.88
CA ASP A 174 -0.97 -15.58 17.08
C ASP A 174 0.06 -14.45 17.23
N LYS A 175 0.61 -13.97 16.11
CA LYS A 175 1.56 -12.85 16.05
C LYS A 175 0.90 -11.48 16.09
N MET A 176 -0.26 -11.37 15.43
CA MET A 176 -0.98 -10.11 15.22
C MET A 176 -0.11 -9.02 14.56
N TYR A 177 0.72 -9.41 13.59
CA TYR A 177 1.36 -8.52 12.63
C TYR A 177 1.63 -9.25 11.31
N PRO A 178 1.63 -8.55 10.15
CA PRO A 178 1.99 -9.16 8.87
C PRO A 178 3.51 -9.30 8.70
N THR A 179 3.94 -10.33 7.98
CA THR A 179 5.36 -10.57 7.64
C THR A 179 5.72 -10.24 6.20
N SER A 180 4.72 -10.03 5.33
CA SER A 180 4.91 -9.61 3.92
C SER A 180 4.24 -8.27 3.63
N SER A 181 4.73 -7.60 2.59
CA SER A 181 4.12 -6.42 2.01
C SER A 181 2.98 -6.81 1.08
N ALA A 182 2.00 -5.95 0.86
CA ALA A 182 0.97 -6.22 -0.15
C ALA A 182 1.50 -5.92 -1.55
N ALA A 183 2.13 -4.76 -1.74
CA ALA A 183 2.66 -4.35 -3.04
C ALA A 183 4.04 -3.68 -2.96
N ASN A 184 4.97 -4.12 -3.82
CA ASN A 184 6.26 -3.47 -4.01
C ASN A 184 6.48 -3.07 -5.48
N PHE A 185 6.29 -1.79 -5.77
CA PHE A 185 6.44 -1.21 -7.11
C PHE A 185 7.51 -0.12 -7.16
N ALA A 186 8.49 -0.17 -6.24
CA ALA A 186 9.63 0.73 -6.25
C ALA A 186 10.36 0.77 -7.62
N ASP A 187 10.41 -0.37 -8.32
CA ASP A 187 11.08 -0.53 -9.62
C ASP A 187 10.20 -0.17 -10.85
N ALA A 188 8.98 0.34 -10.63
CA ALA A 188 8.13 0.84 -11.73
C ALA A 188 8.52 2.28 -12.11
N SER A 189 8.68 2.55 -13.40
CA SER A 189 8.96 3.92 -13.87
C SER A 189 7.74 4.81 -13.65
N ARG A 190 6.57 4.35 -14.12
CA ARG A 190 5.28 4.98 -13.90
C ARG A 190 4.32 4.02 -13.23
N LEU A 191 3.63 4.52 -12.21
CA LEU A 191 2.60 3.79 -11.49
C LEU A 191 1.31 4.61 -11.46
N ILE A 192 0.21 3.98 -11.84
CA ILE A 192 -1.14 4.53 -11.71
C ILE A 192 -1.94 3.57 -10.84
N VAL A 193 -2.50 4.04 -9.73
CA VAL A 193 -3.34 3.23 -8.84
C VAL A 193 -4.66 3.94 -8.61
N GLU A 194 -5.77 3.34 -9.03
CA GLU A 194 -7.10 3.94 -8.91
C GLU A 194 -8.08 2.96 -8.27
N HIS A 195 -8.73 3.39 -7.19
CA HIS A 195 -9.72 2.57 -6.48
C HIS A 195 -9.18 1.18 -6.08
N CYS A 196 -8.00 1.15 -5.45
CA CYS A 196 -7.35 -0.07 -4.98
C CYS A 196 -7.11 -0.03 -3.47
N HIS A 197 -7.17 -1.19 -2.83
CA HIS A 197 -6.91 -1.34 -1.40
C HIS A 197 -5.83 -2.40 -1.15
N PHE A 198 -4.96 -2.14 -0.19
CA PHE A 198 -3.90 -3.04 0.26
C PHE A 198 -4.08 -3.28 1.75
N GLY A 199 -4.53 -4.47 2.12
CA GLY A 199 -4.94 -4.76 3.49
C GLY A 199 -4.52 -6.13 3.97
N LEU A 200 -5.09 -6.53 5.09
CA LEU A 200 -4.88 -7.84 5.69
C LEU A 200 -6.10 -8.74 5.48
N THR A 201 -5.90 -10.06 5.57
CA THR A 201 -7.00 -11.04 5.49
C THR A 201 -7.92 -11.05 6.72
N LYS A 202 -7.58 -10.27 7.74
CA LYS A 202 -8.36 -10.08 8.96
C LYS A 202 -8.43 -8.59 9.28
N ASN A 203 -9.57 -8.15 9.80
CA ASN A 203 -9.63 -6.82 10.40
C ASN A 203 -8.91 -6.86 11.75
N THR A 204 -8.29 -5.76 12.11
CA THR A 204 -7.46 -5.60 13.32
C THR A 204 -7.96 -4.47 14.21
N CYS A 205 -9.23 -4.12 14.01
CA CYS A 205 -9.88 -2.97 14.59
C CYS A 205 -11.33 -3.36 14.93
N SER A 206 -11.49 -4.40 15.73
CA SER A 206 -12.80 -4.75 16.29
C SER A 206 -12.74 -4.66 17.79
N TYR A 207 -13.57 -3.79 18.37
CA TYR A 207 -13.62 -3.64 19.82
C TYR A 207 -14.07 -4.97 20.46
N THR A 208 -15.02 -5.66 19.83
CA THR A 208 -15.60 -6.90 20.34
C THR A 208 -14.65 -8.07 20.26
N GLU A 209 -13.75 -8.09 19.27
CA GLU A 209 -12.76 -9.16 19.11
C GLU A 209 -11.52 -8.98 19.99
N GLN A 210 -11.27 -7.76 20.53
CA GLN A 210 -10.08 -7.42 21.33
C GLN A 210 -8.75 -7.84 20.68
N LYS A 211 -8.70 -7.86 19.34
CA LYS A 211 -7.52 -8.23 18.56
C LYS A 211 -6.91 -6.98 17.94
N GLU A 212 -5.81 -6.55 18.54
CA GLU A 212 -5.03 -5.40 18.07
C GLU A 212 -3.72 -5.85 17.43
N LEU A 213 -3.29 -5.10 16.41
CA LEU A 213 -1.95 -5.26 15.88
C LEU A 213 -0.91 -5.01 16.96
N GLN A 214 0.05 -5.91 17.05
CA GLN A 214 1.24 -5.76 17.88
C GLN A 214 2.30 -4.97 17.11
N ALA A 215 3.32 -4.49 17.84
CA ALA A 215 4.50 -3.92 17.20
C ALA A 215 5.09 -4.94 16.22
N ASN A 216 5.32 -4.51 14.99
CA ASN A 216 5.74 -5.35 13.89
C ASN A 216 7.27 -5.35 13.76
N PRO A 217 7.93 -6.44 14.18
CA PRO A 217 9.37 -6.56 14.01
C PRO A 217 9.76 -6.70 12.54
N SER A 218 8.87 -7.24 11.70
CA SER A 218 9.12 -7.45 10.27
C SER A 218 8.96 -6.17 9.47
N TYR A 219 9.94 -5.86 8.62
CA TYR A 219 9.81 -4.74 7.68
C TYR A 219 8.86 -5.13 6.54
N CYS A 220 7.66 -4.55 6.55
CA CYS A 220 6.64 -4.75 5.52
C CYS A 220 5.82 -3.47 5.28
N ALA A 221 5.19 -3.39 4.11
CA ALA A 221 4.39 -2.24 3.73
C ALA A 221 3.09 -2.60 2.98
N GLY A 222 2.10 -1.71 3.03
CA GLY A 222 0.90 -1.84 2.20
C GLY A 222 1.23 -1.60 0.72
N LEU A 223 1.76 -0.41 0.43
CA LEU A 223 2.18 -0.04 -0.91
C LEU A 223 3.53 0.69 -0.86
N ILE A 224 4.52 0.12 -1.54
CA ILE A 224 5.80 0.78 -1.81
C ILE A 224 5.75 1.31 -3.24
N ALA A 225 5.77 2.63 -3.39
CA ALA A 225 5.73 3.31 -4.68
C ALA A 225 6.85 4.34 -4.77
N SER A 226 7.41 4.44 -5.98
CA SER A 226 8.54 5.27 -6.40
C SER A 226 9.86 5.08 -5.64
N ALA A 227 10.85 4.53 -6.35
CA ALA A 227 12.25 4.69 -5.98
C ALA A 227 12.82 6.00 -6.54
N ASP A 228 14.13 6.21 -6.39
CA ASP A 228 14.84 7.35 -6.98
C ASP A 228 14.70 7.37 -8.51
N GLN A 229 14.40 8.51 -9.11
CA GLN A 229 14.27 8.71 -10.57
C GLN A 229 13.06 7.99 -11.20
N SER A 230 12.03 7.63 -10.44
CA SER A 230 10.72 7.27 -11.00
C SER A 230 10.10 8.47 -11.74
N ASP A 231 9.34 8.25 -12.81
CA ASP A 231 8.79 9.32 -13.65
C ASP A 231 7.49 9.91 -13.06
N HIS A 232 6.36 9.20 -13.16
CA HIS A 232 5.07 9.73 -12.70
C HIS A 232 4.32 8.70 -11.86
N GLN A 233 3.81 9.14 -10.70
CA GLN A 233 3.22 8.23 -9.72
C GLN A 233 1.86 8.80 -9.30
N ALA A 234 0.80 8.34 -9.94
CA ALA A 234 -0.57 8.85 -9.74
C ALA A 234 -1.41 7.88 -8.91
N LEU A 235 -1.94 8.36 -7.79
CA LEU A 235 -2.78 7.55 -6.90
C LEU A 235 -4.13 8.25 -6.68
N ARG A 236 -5.24 7.53 -6.84
CA ARG A 236 -6.58 8.06 -6.60
C ARG A 236 -7.44 7.07 -5.83
N SER A 237 -7.95 7.49 -4.67
CA SER A 237 -8.82 6.66 -3.82
C SER A 237 -8.15 5.33 -3.45
N VAL A 238 -6.96 5.41 -2.88
CA VAL A 238 -6.13 4.25 -2.54
C VAL A 238 -6.09 4.04 -1.04
N GLY A 239 -6.31 2.80 -0.59
CA GLY A 239 -6.36 2.44 0.82
C GLY A 239 -5.24 1.50 1.26
N VAL A 240 -4.70 1.69 2.46
CA VAL A 240 -3.79 0.74 3.13
C VAL A 240 -4.28 0.42 4.56
N GLN A 241 -4.12 -0.82 5.00
CA GLN A 241 -4.54 -1.24 6.34
C GLN A 241 -3.54 -2.19 7.00
N GLY A 242 -3.06 -1.82 8.19
CA GLY A 242 -2.49 -2.77 9.15
C GLY A 242 -1.01 -3.14 8.98
N PHE A 243 -0.25 -2.34 8.22
CA PHE A 243 1.18 -2.58 7.98
C PHE A 243 2.08 -1.75 8.90
N LYS A 244 3.34 -2.15 9.03
CA LYS A 244 4.37 -1.30 9.67
C LYS A 244 4.47 0.04 8.94
N TYR A 245 4.57 -0.01 7.62
CA TYR A 245 4.49 1.17 6.76
C TYR A 245 3.25 1.07 5.87
N GLY A 246 2.32 2.01 5.94
CA GLY A 246 1.14 2.01 5.07
C GLY A 246 1.54 2.24 3.62
N PHE A 247 1.91 3.48 3.33
CA PHE A 247 2.48 3.93 2.07
C PHE A 247 3.96 4.26 2.28
N VAL A 248 4.81 3.78 1.38
CA VAL A 248 6.21 4.19 1.30
C VAL A 248 6.42 4.88 -0.04
N PHE A 249 6.82 6.14 0.01
CA PHE A 249 6.89 7.04 -1.12
C PHE A 249 8.27 7.68 -1.27
N GLY A 250 8.58 8.03 -2.51
CA GLY A 250 9.73 8.85 -2.90
C GLY A 250 9.27 10.13 -3.58
N GLU A 251 9.73 10.34 -4.81
CA GLU A 251 9.44 11.53 -5.61
C GLU A 251 8.33 11.34 -6.65
N HIS A 252 7.87 12.46 -7.22
CA HIS A 252 6.84 12.51 -8.26
C HIS A 252 5.49 11.87 -7.91
N ILE A 253 5.15 11.86 -6.61
CA ILE A 253 3.84 11.41 -6.15
C ILE A 253 2.82 12.52 -6.40
N MET A 254 1.76 12.16 -7.12
CA MET A 254 0.54 12.94 -7.26
C MET A 254 -0.63 12.10 -6.78
N ALA A 255 -1.15 12.40 -5.59
CA ALA A 255 -2.17 11.57 -4.97
C ALA A 255 -3.41 12.34 -4.54
N ASP A 256 -4.57 11.74 -4.75
CA ASP A 256 -5.86 12.22 -4.22
C ASP A 256 -6.55 11.10 -3.44
N TYR A 257 -7.02 11.45 -2.25
CA TYR A 257 -7.73 10.55 -1.36
C TYR A 257 -6.94 9.27 -1.01
N LEU A 258 -5.89 9.42 -0.20
CA LEU A 258 -5.19 8.31 0.43
C LEU A 258 -5.84 7.97 1.76
N TYR A 259 -6.21 6.71 1.95
CA TYR A 259 -6.76 6.21 3.21
C TYR A 259 -5.76 5.28 3.88
N ALA A 260 -5.30 5.62 5.08
CA ALA A 260 -4.37 4.80 5.84
C ALA A 260 -4.94 4.49 7.22
N HIS A 261 -5.01 3.20 7.55
CA HIS A 261 -5.68 2.74 8.75
C HIS A 261 -4.87 1.70 9.53
N ASN A 262 -4.68 1.95 10.83
CA ASN A 262 -4.02 1.03 11.77
C ASN A 262 -2.59 0.64 11.37
N CYS A 263 -1.89 1.51 10.67
CA CYS A 263 -0.47 1.36 10.37
C CYS A 263 0.38 1.91 11.51
N GLU A 264 1.59 1.38 11.73
CA GLU A 264 2.51 2.06 12.64
C GLU A 264 2.91 3.42 12.09
N GLU A 265 3.17 3.51 10.78
CA GLU A 265 3.41 4.76 10.08
C GLU A 265 2.61 4.78 8.77
N ALA A 266 1.68 5.73 8.63
CA ALA A 266 0.71 5.75 7.53
C ALA A 266 1.35 6.11 6.18
N VAL A 267 2.09 7.20 6.11
CA VAL A 267 2.80 7.66 4.91
C VAL A 267 4.25 7.94 5.29
N VAL A 268 5.17 7.21 4.67
CA VAL A 268 6.60 7.31 4.92
C VAL A 268 7.29 7.79 3.66
N PHE A 269 8.08 8.85 3.76
CA PHE A 269 8.92 9.33 2.67
C PHE A 269 10.37 8.87 2.87
N HIS A 270 10.97 8.23 1.86
CA HIS A 270 12.38 7.82 1.92
C HIS A 270 13.31 8.95 1.49
N ASP A 271 13.21 9.37 0.24
CA ASP A 271 14.02 10.38 -0.41
C ASP A 271 13.20 11.09 -1.50
N SER A 272 13.51 12.35 -1.81
CA SER A 272 12.86 13.07 -2.91
C SER A 272 13.76 14.18 -3.46
N SER A 273 14.24 14.01 -4.70
CA SER A 273 14.91 15.11 -5.43
C SER A 273 13.90 16.03 -6.12
N HIS A 274 12.67 15.55 -6.32
CA HIS A 274 11.56 16.30 -6.91
C HIS A 274 10.33 16.37 -6.02
N PHE A 275 9.49 17.37 -6.29
CA PHE A 275 8.31 17.70 -5.50
C PHE A 275 7.14 16.72 -5.68
N SER A 276 6.52 16.34 -4.57
CA SER A 276 5.31 15.51 -4.50
C SER A 276 4.10 16.31 -3.96
N HIS A 277 2.88 16.01 -4.41
CA HIS A 277 1.66 16.66 -3.92
C HIS A 277 0.56 15.63 -3.64
N ILE A 278 0.02 15.68 -2.42
CA ILE A 278 -1.10 14.87 -1.98
C ILE A 278 -2.26 15.80 -1.62
N PHE A 279 -3.42 15.64 -2.24
CA PHE A 279 -4.59 16.47 -1.96
C PHE A 279 -5.23 16.11 -0.62
N HIS A 280 -5.43 14.82 -0.36
CA HIS A 280 -6.18 14.39 0.81
C HIS A 280 -5.61 13.10 1.38
N ILE A 281 -5.29 13.12 2.67
CA ILE A 281 -4.99 11.94 3.47
C ILE A 281 -6.09 11.79 4.52
N VAL A 282 -6.65 10.59 4.63
CA VAL A 282 -7.49 10.17 5.76
C VAL A 282 -6.68 9.17 6.57
N ALA A 283 -6.33 9.56 7.80
CA ALA A 283 -5.48 8.78 8.68
C ALA A 283 -6.21 8.42 9.98
N GLN A 284 -6.38 7.13 10.22
CA GLN A 284 -7.09 6.61 11.39
C GLN A 284 -6.30 5.52 12.09
N HIS A 285 -6.23 5.57 13.43
CA HIS A 285 -5.56 4.57 14.27
C HIS A 285 -4.07 4.33 13.95
N ASN A 286 -3.43 5.26 13.25
CA ASN A 286 -2.00 5.14 12.95
C ASN A 286 -1.15 5.70 14.08
N SER A 287 -0.01 5.09 14.38
CA SER A 287 0.89 5.62 15.41
C SER A 287 1.62 6.87 14.94
N LYS A 288 1.97 6.91 13.65
CA LYS A 288 2.50 8.08 12.96
C LYS A 288 1.74 8.32 11.66
N ILE A 289 1.43 9.58 11.32
CA ILE A 289 0.73 9.87 10.06
C ILE A 289 1.71 10.09 8.92
N ILE A 290 2.59 11.08 9.04
CA ILE A 290 3.61 11.39 8.04
C ILE A 290 4.98 11.27 8.69
N SER A 291 5.86 10.42 8.14
CA SER A 291 7.19 10.21 8.70
C SER A 291 8.29 10.18 7.64
N ALA A 292 9.50 10.51 8.06
CA ALA A 292 10.72 10.38 7.27
C ALA A 292 11.33 9.01 7.57
N LEU A 293 11.74 8.29 6.52
CA LEU A 293 12.47 7.03 6.67
C LEU A 293 13.84 7.32 7.33
N ARG A 294 14.24 6.55 8.34
CA ARG A 294 15.46 6.86 9.12
C ARG A 294 16.67 6.01 8.76
N GLN A 295 16.44 4.89 8.08
CA GLN A 295 17.48 3.94 7.70
C GLN A 295 17.17 3.33 6.33
N PRO A 296 18.18 2.83 5.59
CA PRO A 296 17.94 2.11 4.35
C PRO A 296 16.91 0.99 4.57
N THR A 297 15.82 1.01 3.81
CA THR A 297 14.71 0.08 3.97
C THR A 297 14.15 -0.28 2.60
N PHE A 298 13.94 -1.58 2.33
CA PHE A 298 13.47 -2.09 1.03
C PHE A 298 14.35 -1.74 -0.18
N GLY A 299 15.65 -1.49 0.05
CA GLY A 299 16.57 -1.00 -0.98
C GLY A 299 16.50 0.51 -1.22
N LEU A 300 15.62 1.22 -0.50
CA LEU A 300 15.42 2.66 -0.58
C LEU A 300 16.29 3.37 0.46
N LYS A 301 16.88 4.52 0.09
CA LYS A 301 17.85 5.24 0.92
C LYS A 301 17.20 6.48 1.53
N PRO A 302 17.55 6.88 2.76
CA PRO A 302 17.11 8.15 3.34
C PRO A 302 18.16 9.26 3.15
N SER A 303 18.64 9.48 1.92
CA SER A 303 19.88 10.25 1.67
C SER A 303 19.70 11.75 1.46
N HIS A 304 18.56 12.22 0.95
CA HIS A 304 18.33 13.65 0.72
C HIS A 304 17.09 14.19 1.45
N ASN A 305 16.85 15.47 1.20
CA ASN A 305 15.65 16.18 1.64
C ASN A 305 14.41 15.58 0.97
N ILE A 306 13.25 15.87 1.53
CA ILE A 306 11.96 15.41 1.02
C ILE A 306 11.10 16.65 0.74
N TYR A 307 10.64 16.83 -0.48
CA TYR A 307 9.86 17.99 -0.88
C TYR A 307 8.43 17.61 -1.20
N PHE A 308 7.46 18.08 -0.41
CA PHE A 308 6.07 17.77 -0.68
C PHE A 308 5.06 18.77 -0.15
N ARG A 309 3.83 18.64 -0.61
CA ARG A 309 2.66 19.32 -0.04
C ARG A 309 1.55 18.32 0.23
N VAL A 310 0.89 18.49 1.37
CA VAL A 310 -0.38 17.83 1.67
C VAL A 310 -1.43 18.91 1.87
N ASP A 311 -2.50 18.93 1.07
CA ASP A 311 -3.54 19.95 1.22
C ASP A 311 -4.37 19.74 2.48
N VAL A 312 -4.76 18.51 2.78
CA VAL A 312 -5.39 18.21 4.07
C VAL A 312 -5.14 16.78 4.54
N VAL A 313 -4.74 16.66 5.81
CA VAL A 313 -4.79 15.43 6.59
C VAL A 313 -6.04 15.46 7.47
N ASN A 314 -7.02 14.62 7.16
CA ASN A 314 -8.12 14.32 8.05
C ASN A 314 -7.70 13.19 8.96
N PHE A 315 -7.68 13.47 10.25
CA PHE A 315 -7.32 12.49 11.25
C PHE A 315 -8.16 12.69 12.51
N GLU A 316 -8.09 11.72 13.39
CA GLU A 316 -8.68 11.83 14.71
C GLU A 316 -7.62 11.47 15.75
N PRO A 317 -7.25 12.41 16.64
CA PRO A 317 -6.26 12.17 17.69
C PRO A 317 -6.74 11.18 18.75
N GLY A 318 -8.04 10.85 18.72
CA GLY A 318 -8.68 9.89 19.59
C GLY A 318 -9.58 10.51 20.66
N GLY A 319 -10.55 9.73 21.13
CA GLY A 319 -11.42 10.06 22.26
C GLY A 319 -11.55 8.86 23.20
N CYS A 320 -11.79 9.14 24.49
CA CYS A 320 -11.84 8.15 25.59
C CYS A 320 -12.77 6.95 25.30
N PRO A 321 -12.33 5.68 25.52
CA PRO A 321 -11.08 5.28 26.14
C PRO A 321 -9.85 5.42 25.22
N ALA A 322 -8.65 5.32 25.81
CA ALA A 322 -7.35 5.69 25.22
C ALA A 322 -6.85 4.75 24.11
N ASP A 323 -7.71 4.40 23.16
CA ASP A 323 -7.50 3.30 22.21
C ASP A 323 -6.79 3.77 20.91
N TYR A 324 -6.43 5.05 20.82
CA TYR A 324 -5.78 5.61 19.63
C TYR A 324 -4.26 5.66 19.81
N LYS A 325 -3.54 5.06 18.85
CA LYS A 325 -2.08 4.90 18.89
C LYS A 325 -1.28 6.15 18.49
N LEU A 326 -1.95 7.25 18.12
CA LEU A 326 -1.27 8.41 17.55
C LEU A 326 -0.25 9.01 18.52
N THR A 327 1.02 8.87 18.17
CA THR A 327 2.14 9.49 18.87
C THR A 327 2.61 10.75 18.14
N HIS A 328 2.62 10.71 16.80
CA HIS A 328 3.14 11.78 15.96
C HIS A 328 2.29 11.96 14.72
N ALA A 329 1.82 13.17 14.46
CA ALA A 329 1.27 13.49 13.16
C ALA A 329 2.38 13.69 12.12
N VAL A 330 3.47 14.35 12.51
CA VAL A 330 4.70 14.46 11.70
C VAL A 330 5.88 13.95 12.52
N TYR A 331 6.67 13.04 11.93
CA TYR A 331 7.86 12.47 12.55
C TYR A 331 9.08 12.58 11.61
N ASP A 332 9.87 13.62 11.81
CA ASP A 332 11.03 13.97 11.01
C ASP A 332 12.20 14.45 11.89
N PRO A 333 12.75 13.57 12.74
CA PRO A 333 13.77 13.95 13.74
C PRO A 333 15.03 14.55 13.11
N ASP A 334 15.39 14.13 11.89
CA ASP A 334 16.55 14.61 11.15
C ASP A 334 16.29 15.87 10.31
N HIS A 335 15.08 16.43 10.38
CA HIS A 335 14.66 17.66 9.69
C HIS A 335 14.80 17.60 8.16
N ARG A 336 14.51 16.46 7.53
CA ARG A 336 14.63 16.27 6.08
C ARG A 336 13.42 16.76 5.31
N MET A 337 12.27 16.95 5.95
CA MET A 337 11.04 17.36 5.28
C MET A 337 10.97 18.87 5.06
N HIS A 338 10.86 19.26 3.78
CA HIS A 338 10.52 20.60 3.30
C HIS A 338 9.09 20.58 2.78
N ALA A 339 8.14 20.88 3.65
CA ALA A 339 6.74 20.63 3.34
C ALA A 339 5.76 21.66 3.87
N ARG A 340 4.59 21.72 3.22
CA ARG A 340 3.42 22.43 3.72
C ARG A 340 2.28 21.42 3.87
N ILE A 341 1.71 21.34 5.07
CA ILE A 341 0.75 20.29 5.46
C ILE A 341 -0.48 20.95 6.07
N GLY A 342 -1.59 20.87 5.36
CA GLY A 342 -2.89 21.19 5.94
C GLY A 342 -3.40 20.04 6.81
N TYR A 343 -4.12 20.33 7.88
CA TYR A 343 -4.71 19.30 8.74
C TYR A 343 -6.07 19.71 9.30
N HIS A 344 -6.93 18.71 9.51
CA HIS A 344 -8.21 18.82 10.18
C HIS A 344 -8.40 17.67 11.18
N SER A 345 -8.66 18.03 12.44
CA SER A 345 -8.95 17.08 13.52
C SER A 345 -10.46 16.90 13.65
N GLY A 346 -10.96 15.70 13.36
CA GLY A 346 -12.39 15.38 13.40
C GLY A 346 -12.95 15.38 14.83
N SER A 347 -12.49 14.48 15.70
CA SER A 347 -12.95 14.38 17.09
C SER A 347 -11.85 13.88 18.05
N PRO A 348 -11.64 14.53 19.21
CA PRO A 348 -12.17 15.83 19.61
C PRO A 348 -11.58 16.95 18.74
N CYS A 349 -12.41 17.94 18.39
CA CYS A 349 -12.02 19.11 17.58
C CYS A 349 -11.09 20.05 18.38
N SER A 350 -9.85 19.64 18.66
CA SER A 350 -8.86 20.45 19.37
C SER A 350 -7.59 20.65 18.52
N THR A 351 -6.91 21.78 18.73
CA THR A 351 -5.66 22.14 18.03
C THR A 351 -4.40 21.58 18.68
N ALA A 352 -4.50 21.04 19.90
CA ALA A 352 -3.38 20.34 20.56
C ALA A 352 -3.08 18.95 19.92
N ALA A 353 -3.73 18.65 18.79
CA ALA A 353 -3.96 17.31 18.26
C ALA A 353 -3.00 16.87 17.12
N PHE A 354 -2.05 17.68 16.67
CA PHE A 354 -1.16 17.32 15.56
C PHE A 354 0.31 17.32 16.00
N PRO A 355 0.77 16.31 16.76
CA PRO A 355 2.12 16.32 17.35
C PRO A 355 3.20 16.24 16.27
N ILE A 356 4.25 17.04 16.42
CA ILE A 356 5.40 17.05 15.51
C ILE A 356 6.68 16.79 16.30
N GLU A 357 7.50 15.86 15.80
CA GLU A 357 8.89 15.69 16.22
C GLU A 357 9.80 16.05 15.05
N GLY A 358 10.73 16.98 15.31
CA GLY A 358 11.62 17.51 14.29
C GLY A 358 10.92 18.39 13.26
N GLY A 359 11.13 18.16 11.97
CA GLY A 359 10.42 18.88 10.90
C GLY A 359 10.70 20.39 10.84
N ARG A 360 11.96 20.81 10.97
CA ARG A 360 12.36 22.23 11.01
C ARG A 360 11.81 23.07 9.85
N TYR A 361 11.60 22.45 8.68
CA TYR A 361 11.13 23.12 7.47
C TYR A 361 9.68 22.76 7.10
N VAL A 362 8.93 22.17 8.04
CA VAL A 362 7.52 21.84 7.87
C VAL A 362 6.64 23.01 8.33
N VAL A 363 5.74 23.44 7.47
CA VAL A 363 4.71 24.43 7.77
C VAL A 363 3.37 23.73 7.92
N LEU A 364 2.76 23.87 9.10
CA LEU A 364 1.45 23.30 9.42
C LEU A 364 0.35 24.35 9.27
N GLU A 365 -0.73 24.00 8.56
CA GLU A 365 -1.88 24.87 8.31
C GLU A 365 -3.16 24.19 8.81
N LYS A 366 -3.83 24.77 9.81
CA LYS A 366 -5.12 24.22 10.23
C LYS A 366 -6.17 24.54 9.18
N THR A 367 -6.80 23.50 8.63
CA THR A 367 -7.91 23.64 7.68
C THR A 367 -9.23 23.75 8.46
N VAL A 368 -10.02 24.77 8.16
CA VAL A 368 -11.32 25.07 8.81
C VAL A 368 -12.46 24.22 8.25
#